data_AF-A0A7C4L2Y5-F1
#
_entry.id   AF-A0A7C4L2Y5-F1
#
_cell.length_a   1.000
_cell.length_b   1.000
_cell.length_c   1.000
_cell.angle_alpha   90.00
_cell.angle_beta   90.00
_cell.angle_gamma   90.00
#
_symmetry.space_group_name_H-M   'P 1'
#
loop_
_entity.id
_entity.type
_entity.pdbx_description
1 polymer ?
#
loop_
_entity_poly.entity_id
_entity_poly.type
_entity_poly.pdbx_seq_one_letter_code
_entity_poly.pdbx_strand_id
1 'polypeptide(L)'
;MKQLTAENTRKLVDCAMGRIPADLVVRNGKWVCVQSGEIIPATDVAVLDGRIAFVGPSAAHTIGDHTQIIEADGRYLCPGLLDAHMHVESGMLTVTEFVRAVAPRGTTGMFVDPHEIANVFGLKGVRLMADEA
;
A
#
# COMPACT_ATOMS: atom_id res chain seq x y z
N MET A 1 -10.20 -5.02 -4.13
CA MET A 1 -9.84 -5.66 -2.84
C MET A 1 -10.99 -6.54 -2.36
N LYS A 2 -10.76 -7.80 -1.96
CA LYS A 2 -11.80 -8.62 -1.32
C LYS A 2 -12.21 -7.98 0.03
N GLN A 3 -13.51 -7.90 0.28
CA GLN A 3 -14.06 -7.39 1.54
C GLN A 3 -13.47 -8.16 2.74
N LEU A 4 -13.28 -7.47 3.86
CA LEU A 4 -12.80 -8.09 5.10
C LEU A 4 -13.92 -8.98 5.65
N THR A 5 -13.73 -10.29 5.59
CA THR A 5 -14.65 -11.28 6.16
C THR A 5 -14.04 -11.89 7.42
N ALA A 6 -14.87 -12.46 8.29
CA ALA A 6 -14.38 -13.18 9.48
C ALA A 6 -13.38 -14.30 9.12
N GLU A 7 -13.55 -14.92 7.96
CA GLU A 7 -12.65 -15.94 7.41
C GLU A 7 -11.26 -15.38 7.08
N ASN A 8 -11.19 -14.19 6.47
CA ASN A 8 -9.92 -13.51 6.18
C ASN A 8 -9.19 -13.08 7.46
N THR A 9 -9.93 -12.66 8.50
CA THR A 9 -9.32 -12.30 9.79
C THR A 9 -8.65 -13.50 10.46
N ARG A 10 -9.27 -14.69 10.40
CA ARG A 10 -8.67 -15.90 10.97
C ARG A 10 -7.35 -16.26 10.30
N LYS A 11 -7.29 -16.18 8.96
CA LYS A 11 -6.05 -16.41 8.21
C LYS A 11 -4.92 -15.45 8.60
N LEU A 12 -5.22 -14.16 8.75
CA LEU A 12 -4.22 -13.19 9.19
C LEU A 12 -3.68 -13.52 10.57
N VAL A 13 -4.55 -13.93 11.50
CA VAL A 13 -4.14 -14.38 12.84
C VAL A 13 -3.31 -15.67 12.75
N ASP A 14 -3.72 -16.64 11.95
CA ASP A 14 -2.97 -17.89 11.75
C ASP A 14 -1.56 -17.61 11.20
N CYS A 15 -1.44 -16.67 10.26
CA CYS A 15 -0.15 -16.22 9.74
C CYS A 15 0.69 -15.51 10.79
N ALA A 16 0.11 -14.53 11.50
CA ALA A 16 0.80 -13.80 12.56
C ALA A 16 1.35 -14.73 13.66
N MET A 17 0.64 -15.83 13.91
CA MET A 17 1.01 -16.88 14.88
C MET A 17 1.96 -17.95 14.30
N GLY A 18 2.32 -17.89 13.02
CA GLY A 18 3.21 -18.85 12.35
C GLY A 18 2.57 -20.21 12.04
N ARG A 19 1.24 -20.32 12.07
CA ARG A 19 0.51 -21.55 11.71
C ARG A 19 0.42 -21.74 10.20
N ILE A 20 0.43 -20.64 9.45
CA ILE A 20 0.48 -20.64 8.00
C ILE A 20 1.53 -19.62 7.54
N PRO A 21 2.18 -19.82 6.37
CA PRO A 21 3.16 -18.88 5.85
C PRO A 21 2.50 -17.61 5.30
N ALA A 22 3.25 -16.52 5.26
CA ALA A 22 2.91 -15.26 4.59
C ALA A 22 3.20 -15.35 3.08
N ASP A 23 2.54 -14.50 2.29
CA ASP A 23 2.86 -14.36 0.86
C ASP A 23 4.16 -13.58 0.65
N LEU A 24 4.36 -12.53 1.46
CA LEU A 24 5.49 -11.62 1.40
C LEU A 24 5.99 -11.27 2.80
N VAL A 25 7.31 -11.23 2.98
CA VAL A 25 7.96 -10.66 4.16
C VAL A 25 8.98 -9.62 3.74
N VAL A 26 8.87 -8.40 4.26
CA VAL A 26 9.89 -7.35 4.16
C VAL A 26 10.74 -7.39 5.43
N ARG A 27 12.05 -7.61 5.31
CA ARG A 27 12.95 -7.82 6.45
C ARG A 27 13.89 -6.66 6.72
N ASN A 28 14.30 -6.54 7.98
CA ASN A 28 15.39 -5.67 8.42
C ASN A 28 15.20 -4.18 8.03
N GLY A 29 13.97 -3.68 8.18
CA GLY A 29 13.66 -2.28 7.92
C GLY A 29 13.74 -1.40 9.18
N LYS A 30 13.73 -0.08 8.97
CA LYS A 30 13.53 0.94 10.01
C LYS A 30 12.11 1.45 9.91
N TRP A 31 11.22 0.98 10.78
CA TRP A 31 9.82 1.35 10.74
C TRP A 31 9.61 2.78 11.23
N VAL A 32 9.07 3.62 10.35
CA VAL A 32 8.55 4.95 10.69
C VAL A 32 7.17 4.76 11.31
N CYS A 33 7.10 4.63 12.63
CA CYS A 33 5.86 4.50 13.36
C CYS A 33 5.17 5.87 13.47
N VAL A 34 4.31 6.18 12.51
CA VAL A 34 3.61 7.47 12.45
C VAL A 34 2.68 7.73 13.63
N GLN A 35 2.27 6.68 14.37
CA GLN A 35 1.44 6.81 15.57
C GLN A 35 2.24 7.33 16.77
N SER A 36 3.45 6.80 17.00
CA SER A 36 4.30 7.22 18.14
C SER A 36 5.33 8.29 17.76
N GLY A 37 5.61 8.47 16.47
CA GLY A 37 6.69 9.34 15.97
C GLY A 37 8.08 8.71 16.03
N GLU A 38 8.18 7.43 16.40
CA GLU A 38 9.46 6.72 16.54
C GLU A 38 9.95 6.13 15.23
N ILE A 39 11.27 5.95 15.13
CA ILE A 39 11.91 5.13 14.11
C ILE A 39 12.39 3.84 14.80
N ILE A 40 11.68 2.75 14.57
CA ILE A 40 11.96 1.46 15.21
C ILE A 40 12.86 0.63 14.29
N PRO A 41 14.13 0.36 14.66
CA PRO A 41 15.05 -0.40 13.82
C PRO A 41 14.70 -1.90 13.82
N ALA A 42 15.34 -2.66 12.92
CA ALA A 42 15.25 -4.13 12.84
C ALA A 42 13.80 -4.65 12.88
N THR A 43 12.92 -4.02 12.11
CA THR A 43 11.51 -4.40 12.00
C THR A 43 11.26 -5.15 10.71
N ASP A 44 10.59 -6.29 10.84
CA ASP A 44 10.04 -7.08 9.74
C ASP A 44 8.54 -6.84 9.61
N VAL A 45 8.02 -6.96 8.39
CA VAL A 45 6.58 -6.89 8.07
C VAL A 45 6.18 -8.10 7.25
N ALA A 46 5.19 -8.86 7.71
CA ALA A 46 4.60 -9.97 6.97
C ALA A 46 3.24 -9.57 6.36
N VAL A 47 3.01 -9.99 5.11
CA VAL A 47 1.82 -9.69 4.33
C VAL A 47 1.20 -11.00 3.83
N LEU A 48 -0.11 -11.14 4.03
CA LEU A 48 -0.92 -12.25 3.52
C LEU A 48 -2.20 -11.69 2.88
N ASP A 49 -2.57 -12.20 1.71
CA ASP A 49 -3.77 -11.81 0.95
C ASP A 49 -3.87 -10.27 0.77
N GLY A 50 -2.73 -9.62 0.54
CA GLY A 50 -2.63 -8.16 0.36
C GLY A 50 -2.87 -7.33 1.62
N ARG A 51 -2.74 -7.93 2.81
CA ARG A 51 -2.92 -7.27 4.11
C ARG A 51 -1.73 -7.53 5.02
N ILE A 52 -1.38 -6.55 5.84
CA ILE A 52 -0.36 -6.72 6.87
C ILE A 52 -0.88 -7.70 7.93
N ALA A 53 -0.19 -8.82 8.11
CA ALA A 53 -0.51 -9.84 9.11
C ALA A 53 0.32 -9.66 10.39
N PHE A 54 1.59 -9.24 10.26
CA PHE A 54 2.50 -9.08 11.40
C PHE A 54 3.47 -7.92 11.17
N VAL A 55 3.82 -7.23 12.25
CA VAL A 55 4.89 -6.21 12.31
C VAL A 55 5.66 -6.44 13.61
N GLY A 56 6.97 -6.59 13.54
CA GLY A 56 7.77 -6.81 14.75
C GLY A 56 9.23 -7.13 14.49
N PRO A 57 10.01 -7.45 15.55
CA PRO A 57 11.46 -7.61 15.45
C PRO A 57 11.94 -8.78 14.57
N SER A 58 11.08 -9.78 14.36
CA SER A 58 11.35 -10.88 13.43
C SER A 58 10.06 -11.51 12.95
N ALA A 59 9.91 -11.65 11.64
CA ALA A 59 8.81 -12.37 11.01
C ALA A 59 9.22 -13.78 10.54
N ALA A 60 10.34 -14.31 11.02
CA ALA A 60 10.92 -15.56 10.55
C ALA A 60 9.97 -16.77 10.68
N HIS A 61 9.12 -16.79 11.71
CA HIS A 61 8.11 -17.83 11.92
C HIS A 61 6.96 -17.82 10.91
N THR A 62 6.87 -16.78 10.09
CA THR A 62 5.85 -16.64 9.03
C THR A 62 6.40 -17.00 7.64
N ILE A 63 7.67 -17.37 7.52
CA ILE A 63 8.31 -17.68 6.24
C ILE A 63 8.13 -19.16 5.93
N GLY A 64 7.57 -19.47 4.76
CA GLY A 64 7.53 -20.81 4.17
C GLY A 64 8.18 -20.86 2.79
N ASP A 65 8.13 -22.03 2.15
CA ASP A 65 8.82 -22.32 0.88
C ASP A 65 8.47 -21.40 -0.29
N HIS A 66 7.29 -20.75 -0.24
CA HIS A 66 6.79 -19.87 -1.28
C HIS A 66 6.69 -18.39 -0.87
N THR A 67 7.11 -18.06 0.35
CA THR A 67 7.09 -16.68 0.83
C THR A 67 8.11 -15.86 0.07
N GLN A 68 7.66 -14.80 -0.60
CA GLN A 68 8.55 -13.82 -1.20
C GLN A 68 9.25 -13.04 -0.08
N ILE A 69 10.56 -12.84 -0.20
CA ILE A 69 11.32 -12.04 0.76
C ILE A 69 11.87 -10.80 0.07
N ILE A 70 11.67 -9.64 0.69
CA ILE A 70 12.29 -8.36 0.31
C ILE A 70 13.22 -7.93 1.45
N GLU A 71 14.51 -7.85 1.18
CA GLU A 71 15.46 -7.24 2.11
C GLU A 71 15.36 -5.72 2.05
N ALA A 72 14.98 -5.08 3.16
CA ALA A 72 15.00 -3.63 3.25
C ALA A 72 16.41 -3.10 3.53
N ASP A 73 17.38 -3.93 3.96
CA ASP A 73 18.78 -3.56 4.20
C ASP A 73 18.94 -2.27 5.05
N GLY A 74 18.12 -2.14 6.10
CA GLY A 74 18.13 -0.97 6.98
C GLY A 74 17.52 0.30 6.39
N ARG A 75 16.83 0.21 5.24
CA ARG A 75 16.00 1.30 4.67
C ARG A 75 14.76 1.54 5.52
N TYR A 76 14.12 2.69 5.30
CA TYR A 76 12.91 3.09 6.00
C TYR A 76 11.68 2.38 5.46
N LEU A 77 10.84 1.90 6.38
CA LEU A 77 9.50 1.39 6.09
C LEU A 77 8.50 2.47 6.50
N CYS A 78 7.80 3.02 5.52
CA CYS A 78 6.69 3.95 5.75
C CYS A 78 5.41 3.41 5.10
N PRO A 79 4.23 3.77 5.62
CA PRO A 79 2.99 3.61 4.87
C PRO A 79 3.10 4.30 3.51
N GLY A 80 2.41 3.77 2.51
CA GLY A 80 2.25 4.45 1.24
C GLY A 80 1.65 5.84 1.43
N LEU A 81 2.13 6.80 0.65
CA LEU A 81 1.72 8.20 0.75
C LEU A 81 0.29 8.37 0.20
N LEU A 82 -0.45 9.29 0.81
CA LEU A 82 -1.78 9.68 0.38
C LEU A 82 -1.76 11.18 0.04
N ASP A 83 -2.12 11.51 -1.20
CA ASP A 83 -2.28 12.90 -1.63
C ASP A 83 -3.72 13.36 -1.37
N ALA A 84 -3.88 14.25 -0.38
CA ALA A 84 -5.18 14.63 0.15
C ALA A 84 -6.02 15.53 -0.77
N HIS A 85 -5.42 16.20 -1.75
CA HIS A 85 -6.14 17.03 -2.70
C HIS A 85 -5.26 17.39 -3.89
N MET A 86 -5.65 16.94 -5.09
CA MET A 86 -4.91 17.25 -6.31
C MET A 86 -5.78 17.21 -7.57
N HIS A 87 -5.23 17.74 -8.66
CA HIS A 87 -5.84 17.75 -10.00
C HIS A 87 -4.91 17.06 -11.00
N VAL A 88 -5.34 15.93 -11.58
CA VAL A 88 -4.52 15.16 -12.54
C VAL A 88 -4.29 15.98 -13.82
N GLU A 89 -5.30 16.76 -14.21
CA GLU A 89 -5.33 17.60 -15.40
C GLU A 89 -4.20 18.64 -15.42
N SER A 90 -3.83 19.16 -14.24
CA SER A 90 -2.72 20.10 -14.08
C SER A 90 -1.35 19.47 -14.41
N GLY A 91 -1.25 18.14 -14.32
CA GLY A 91 -0.08 17.37 -14.78
C GLY A 91 -0.02 17.20 -16.30
N MET A 92 -1.05 17.59 -17.04
CA MET A 92 -1.19 17.42 -18.50
C MET A 92 -1.07 15.95 -18.95
N LEU A 93 -1.43 15.01 -18.08
CA LEU A 93 -1.43 13.57 -18.33
C LEU A 93 -2.83 12.99 -18.13
N THR A 94 -3.05 11.80 -18.67
CA THR A 94 -4.23 10.98 -18.30
C THR A 94 -4.00 10.34 -16.92
N VAL A 95 -5.05 9.77 -16.31
CA VAL A 95 -4.94 9.15 -14.97
C VAL A 95 -3.90 8.04 -14.96
N THR A 96 -3.91 7.17 -15.97
CA THR A 96 -3.00 6.03 -16.08
C THR A 96 -1.53 6.49 -16.11
N GLU A 97 -1.22 7.50 -16.92
CA GLU A 97 0.16 8.00 -17.04
C GLU A 97 0.59 8.78 -15.79
N PHE A 98 -0.34 9.50 -15.15
CA PHE A 98 -0.07 10.14 -13.88
C PHE A 98 0.29 9.12 -12.79
N VAL A 99 -0.49 8.04 -12.66
CA VAL A 99 -0.21 6.95 -11.70
C VAL A 99 1.14 6.29 -11.98
N ARG A 100 1.49 6.06 -13.25
CA ARG A 100 2.81 5.51 -13.63
C ARG A 100 3.97 6.40 -13.17
N ALA A 101 3.77 7.72 -13.12
CA ALA A 101 4.78 8.65 -12.64
C ALA A 101 4.91 8.67 -11.11
N VAL A 102 3.80 8.61 -10.37
CA VAL A 102 3.79 8.83 -8.90
C VAL A 102 3.86 7.55 -8.08
N ALA A 103 3.32 6.42 -8.56
CA ALA A 103 3.32 5.17 -7.81
C ALA A 103 4.74 4.68 -7.47
N PRO A 104 5.74 4.75 -8.39
CA PRO A 104 7.14 4.39 -8.06
C PRO A 104 7.78 5.31 -7.01
N ARG A 105 7.16 6.45 -6.72
CA ARG A 105 7.62 7.44 -5.72
C ARG A 105 6.93 7.28 -4.36
N GLY A 106 6.07 6.27 -4.22
CA GLY A 106 5.44 5.88 -2.95
C GLY A 106 4.02 6.38 -2.74
N THR A 107 3.43 7.13 -3.68
CA THR A 107 2.01 7.49 -3.61
C THR A 107 1.14 6.28 -3.91
N THR A 108 0.25 5.95 -2.98
CA THR A 108 -0.62 4.76 -3.07
C THR A 108 -2.11 5.10 -3.07
N GLY A 109 -2.46 6.36 -2.80
CA GLY A 109 -3.83 6.87 -2.89
C GLY A 109 -3.83 8.37 -3.10
N MET A 110 -4.87 8.87 -3.76
CA MET A 110 -5.05 10.28 -4.10
C MET A 110 -6.53 10.63 -4.01
N PHE A 111 -6.82 11.87 -3.60
CA PHE A 111 -8.16 12.43 -3.59
C PHE A 111 -8.24 13.51 -4.68
N VAL A 112 -8.75 13.10 -5.84
CA VAL A 112 -8.74 13.91 -7.07
C VAL A 112 -10.02 14.72 -7.19
N ASP A 113 -9.89 16.02 -7.45
CA ASP A 113 -11.00 16.89 -7.83
C ASP A 113 -10.97 17.13 -9.36
N PRO A 114 -11.85 16.48 -10.15
CA PRO A 114 -11.81 16.50 -11.61
C PRO A 114 -12.50 17.76 -12.19
N HIS A 115 -12.34 18.92 -11.55
CA HIS A 115 -13.15 20.09 -11.89
C HIS A 115 -12.79 20.67 -13.25
N GLU A 116 -11.56 20.50 -13.73
CA GLU A 116 -11.12 21.01 -15.03
C GLU A 116 -11.84 20.25 -16.16
N ILE A 117 -11.79 18.92 -16.15
CA ILE A 117 -12.49 18.11 -17.15
C ILE A 117 -14.02 18.23 -17.01
N ALA A 118 -14.52 18.43 -15.78
CA ALA A 118 -15.94 18.69 -15.53
C ALA A 118 -16.40 20.02 -16.11
N ASN A 119 -15.61 21.09 -16.00
CA ASN A 119 -15.97 22.39 -16.58
C ASN A 119 -16.01 22.35 -18.12
N VAL A 120 -15.18 21.52 -18.76
CA VAL A 120 -15.14 21.41 -20.22
C VAL A 120 -16.21 20.45 -20.77
N PHE A 121 -16.37 19.27 -20.16
CA PHE A 121 -17.21 18.18 -20.69
C PHE A 121 -18.41 17.80 -19.80
N GLY A 122 -18.62 18.50 -18.68
CA GLY A 122 -19.65 18.18 -17.71
C GLY A 122 -19.45 16.80 -17.08
N LEU A 123 -20.57 16.14 -16.73
CA LEU A 123 -20.57 14.80 -16.14
C LEU A 123 -19.91 13.73 -17.02
N LYS A 124 -19.89 13.93 -18.34
CA LYS A 124 -19.18 13.02 -19.25
C LYS A 124 -17.68 13.02 -18.96
N GLY A 125 -17.10 14.20 -18.71
CA GLY A 125 -15.68 14.32 -18.33
C GLY A 125 -15.37 13.59 -17.03
N VAL A 126 -16.19 13.82 -16.01
CA VAL A 126 -16.07 13.13 -14.70
C VAL A 126 -16.13 11.60 -14.88
N ARG A 127 -17.06 11.10 -15.69
CA ARG A 127 -17.18 9.66 -15.97
C ARG A 127 -15.93 9.10 -16.65
N LEU A 128 -15.38 9.81 -17.65
CA LEU A 128 -14.17 9.36 -18.34
C LEU A 128 -12.98 9.22 -17.39
N MET A 129 -12.79 10.19 -16.49
CA MET A 129 -11.72 10.12 -15.50
C MET A 129 -11.96 8.99 -14.48
N ALA A 130 -13.21 8.83 -14.02
CA ALA A 130 -13.57 7.78 -13.08
C ALA A 130 -13.46 6.36 -13.66
N ASP A 131 -13.77 6.17 -14.96
CA ASP A 131 -13.65 4.88 -15.64
C ASP A 131 -12.17 4.51 -15.94
N GLU A 132 -11.27 5.49 -16.00
CA GLU A 132 -9.81 5.27 -16.16
C GLU A 132 -9.11 4.91 -14.84
N ALA A 133 -9.64 5.35 -13.70
CA ALA A 133 -9.07 5.17 -12.37
C ALA A 133 -9.24 3.73 -11.81
#